data_AF-A0A4S4H8W8-F1
#
_entry.id   AF-A0A4S4H8W8-F1
#
_cell.length_a   1.000
_cell.length_b   1.000
_cell.length_c   1.000
_cell.angle_alpha   90.00
_cell.angle_beta   90.00
_cell.angle_gamma   90.00
#
_symmetry.space_group_name_H-M   'P 1'
#
loop_
_entity.id
_entity.type
_entity.pdbx_description
1 polymer ?
#
loop_
_entity_poly.entity_id
_entity_poly.type
_entity_poly.pdbx_seq_one_letter_code
_entity_poly.pdbx_strand_id
1 'polypeptide(L)'
;MDLRVIKKFNGKAEGKTLCPGDVIQSNDVDRINALVGRGFCVIVALDSTPPAAITTNPTPTDEEASVTVDFRGYRYPLETVKAALGVIGVKVAHNAKEKAVSNALSTLTDEQAQTLAEALNDWGKPETDNE
;
A
#
# COMPACT_ATOMS: atom_id res chain seq x y z
N MET A 1 -10.10 6.15 12.68
CA MET A 1 -9.74 7.27 11.79
C MET A 1 -8.23 7.41 11.73
N ASP A 2 -7.69 7.69 10.53
CA ASP A 2 -6.27 7.93 10.33
C ASP A 2 -5.95 9.41 10.26
N LEU A 3 -4.94 9.81 11.01
CA LEU A 3 -4.47 11.17 11.16
C LEU A 3 -3.02 11.23 10.68
N ARG A 4 -2.76 11.96 9.60
CA ARG A 4 -1.40 12.26 9.19
C ARG A 4 -0.87 13.46 9.96
N VAL A 5 0.28 13.29 10.58
CA VAL A 5 0.99 14.34 11.29
C VAL A 5 1.55 15.33 10.28
N ILE A 6 1.26 16.60 10.47
CA ILE A 6 1.75 17.71 9.64
C ILE A 6 2.74 18.60 10.40
N LYS A 7 2.79 18.46 11.72
CA LYS A 7 3.68 19.23 12.59
C LYS A 7 4.20 18.37 13.70
N LYS A 8 5.50 18.44 13.98
CA LYS A 8 6.13 17.66 15.04
C LYS A 8 5.48 17.93 16.40
N PHE A 9 5.17 16.88 17.15
CA PHE A 9 4.67 17.00 18.53
C PHE A 9 5.04 15.77 19.35
N ASN A 10 5.02 15.91 20.67
CA ASN A 10 5.22 14.78 21.57
C ASN A 10 3.90 14.03 21.76
N GLY A 11 3.81 12.83 21.19
CA GLY A 11 2.67 11.96 21.33
C GLY A 11 2.71 11.25 22.66
N LYS A 12 2.06 11.82 23.68
CA LYS A 12 1.94 11.17 25.00
C LYS A 12 1.27 9.80 24.92
N ALA A 13 0.34 9.62 23.97
CA ALA A 13 -0.35 8.35 23.72
C ALA A 13 0.55 7.30 23.04
N GLU A 14 1.39 7.71 22.09
CA GLU A 14 2.37 6.82 21.43
C GLU A 14 3.69 6.68 22.22
N GLY A 15 3.88 7.44 23.31
CA GLY A 15 5.11 7.45 24.10
C GLY A 15 6.34 7.98 23.36
N LYS A 16 6.16 8.61 22.19
CA LYS A 16 7.26 9.08 21.31
C LYS A 16 6.94 10.44 20.70
N THR A 17 7.98 11.10 20.21
CA THR A 17 7.82 12.30 19.38
C THR A 17 7.43 11.87 17.97
N LEU A 18 6.32 12.42 17.47
CA LEU A 18 5.78 12.16 16.15
C LEU A 18 6.23 13.26 15.21
N CYS A 19 6.69 12.87 14.02
CA CYS A 19 7.23 13.77 13.02
C CYS A 19 6.20 14.02 11.92
N PRO A 20 6.29 15.16 11.21
CA PRO A 20 5.46 15.38 10.04
C PRO A 20 5.68 14.24 9.02
N GLY A 21 4.60 13.60 8.58
CA GLY A 21 4.62 12.39 7.75
C GLY A 21 4.14 11.14 8.48
N ASP A 22 4.29 11.05 9.82
CA ASP A 22 3.76 9.93 10.60
C ASP A 22 2.24 9.81 10.46
N VAL A 23 1.73 8.58 10.50
CA VAL A 23 0.29 8.29 10.52
C VAL A 23 -0.09 7.76 11.90
N ILE A 24 -1.13 8.34 12.47
CA ILE A 24 -1.67 8.00 13.78
C ILE A 24 -3.08 7.51 13.58
N GLN A 25 -3.35 6.28 14.01
CA GLN A 25 -4.70 5.77 14.08
C GLN A 25 -5.32 6.15 15.44
N SER A 26 -6.47 6.78 15.40
CA SER A 26 -7.25 7.09 16.59
C SER A 26 -8.74 6.86 16.30
N ASN A 27 -9.45 6.29 17.26
CA ASN A 27 -10.91 6.21 17.25
C ASN A 27 -11.54 7.13 18.31
N ASP A 28 -10.71 7.80 19.11
CA ASP A 28 -11.16 8.78 20.09
C ASP A 28 -11.37 10.15 19.43
N VAL A 29 -12.63 10.58 19.37
CA VAL A 29 -13.06 11.80 18.67
C VAL A 29 -12.52 13.07 19.33
N ASP A 30 -12.43 13.09 20.67
CA ASP A 30 -11.89 14.24 21.41
C ASP A 30 -10.40 14.44 21.08
N ARG A 31 -9.64 13.34 21.10
CA ARG A 31 -8.23 13.32 20.67
C ARG A 31 -8.07 13.76 19.22
N ILE A 32 -8.91 13.26 18.30
CA ILE A 32 -8.87 13.64 16.88
C ILE A 32 -9.10 15.14 16.74
N ASN A 33 -10.14 15.68 17.37
CA ASN A 33 -10.45 17.11 17.34
C ASN A 33 -9.33 17.96 17.96
N ALA A 34 -8.71 17.50 19.04
CA ALA A 34 -7.57 18.20 19.65
C ALA A 34 -6.34 18.23 18.73
N LEU A 35 -6.03 17.12 18.04
CA LEU A 35 -4.88 17.00 17.14
C LEU A 35 -5.08 17.79 15.84
N VAL A 36 -6.28 17.71 15.26
CA VAL A 36 -6.64 18.41 14.03
C VAL A 36 -6.87 19.89 14.30
N GLY A 37 -7.64 20.23 15.34
CA GLY A 37 -7.96 21.60 15.72
C GLY A 37 -6.75 22.43 16.16
N ARG A 38 -5.71 21.79 16.70
CA ARG A 38 -4.43 22.45 17.00
C ARG A 38 -3.44 22.47 15.83
N GLY A 39 -3.81 21.89 14.68
CA GLY A 39 -2.97 21.86 13.49
C GLY A 39 -1.74 20.95 13.61
N PHE A 40 -1.80 19.92 14.45
CA PHE A 40 -0.76 18.89 14.53
C PHE A 40 -0.96 17.78 13.50
N CYS A 41 -2.21 17.44 13.23
CA CYS A 41 -2.57 16.39 12.28
C CYS A 41 -3.66 16.84 11.30
N VAL A 42 -3.80 16.08 10.21
CA VAL A 42 -4.91 16.16 9.26
C VAL A 42 -5.55 14.78 9.12
N ILE A 43 -6.88 14.73 9.04
CA ILE A 43 -7.61 13.49 8.80
C ILE A 43 -7.34 13.06 7.36
N VAL A 44 -6.85 11.83 7.18
CA VAL A 44 -6.56 11.26 5.86
C VAL A 44 -7.49 10.09 5.51
N ALA A 45 -8.07 9.42 6.52
CA ALA A 45 -9.10 8.41 6.30
C ALA A 45 -10.12 8.41 7.44
N LEU A 46 -11.40 8.26 7.08
CA LEU A 46 -12.52 8.23 8.02
C LEU A 46 -12.87 6.80 8.45
N ASP A 47 -12.75 5.83 7.56
CA ASP A 47 -12.99 4.42 7.82
C ASP A 47 -11.65 3.67 7.86
N SER A 48 -11.30 3.18 9.03
CA SER A 48 -10.10 2.36 9.22
C SER A 48 -10.47 1.34 10.27
N THR A 49 -11.09 0.27 9.78
CA THR A 49 -11.26 -0.97 10.52
C THR A 49 -9.88 -1.40 11.03
N PRO A 50 -9.74 -1.72 12.33
CA PRO A 50 -8.44 -2.04 12.90
C PRO A 50 -7.85 -3.23 12.14
N PRO A 51 -6.62 -3.17 11.60
CA PRO A 51 -5.92 -4.39 11.29
C PRO A 51 -5.71 -5.10 12.63
N ALA A 52 -6.40 -6.23 12.80
CA ALA A 52 -6.22 -7.11 13.93
C ALA A 52 -4.72 -7.35 14.13
N ALA A 53 -4.26 -7.09 15.35
CA ALA A 53 -2.85 -7.16 15.66
C ALA A 53 -2.31 -8.60 15.50
N ILE A 54 -1.08 -8.65 14.96
CA ILE A 54 0.04 -9.59 15.18
C ILE A 54 -0.07 -11.08 14.81
N THR A 55 0.71 -11.48 13.79
CA THR A 55 1.74 -12.53 13.98
C THR A 55 2.89 -12.45 12.95
N THR A 56 4.08 -12.15 13.47
CA THR A 56 5.43 -12.52 12.99
C THR A 56 5.72 -12.57 11.47
N ASN A 57 6.38 -11.52 10.95
CA ASN A 57 7.73 -11.64 10.38
C ASN A 57 8.36 -10.25 10.20
N PRO A 58 9.68 -10.09 10.45
CA PRO A 58 10.36 -8.82 10.22
C PRO A 58 10.60 -8.69 8.71
N THR A 59 9.85 -7.81 8.05
CA THR A 59 10.18 -7.39 6.67
C THR A 59 10.44 -5.88 6.71
N PRO A 60 11.61 -5.45 6.25
CA PRO A 60 12.16 -4.14 6.57
C PRO A 60 11.33 -3.01 5.97
N THR A 61 11.36 -1.89 6.68
CA THR A 61 11.43 -0.52 6.16
C THR A 61 11.49 -0.44 4.64
N ASP A 62 10.43 0.02 3.98
CA ASP A 62 10.62 0.98 2.90
C ASP A 62 9.37 1.81 2.63
N GLU A 63 9.50 3.08 2.95
CA GLU A 63 8.83 4.17 2.28
C GLU A 63 9.45 4.31 0.87
N GLU A 64 9.38 3.30 0.01
CA GLU A 64 9.52 3.52 -1.44
C GLU A 64 8.12 3.73 -1.98
N ALA A 65 7.93 4.87 -2.63
CA ALA A 65 6.79 5.15 -3.49
C ALA A 65 6.38 3.86 -4.19
N SER A 66 5.22 3.29 -3.84
CA SER A 66 4.74 2.04 -4.41
C SER A 66 4.73 2.16 -5.92
N VAL A 67 5.77 1.66 -6.57
CA VAL A 67 5.90 1.70 -8.01
C VAL A 67 4.79 0.81 -8.53
N THR A 68 3.83 1.39 -9.26
CA THR A 68 2.71 0.66 -9.82
C THR A 68 2.95 0.37 -11.29
N VAL A 69 2.54 -0.81 -11.76
CA VAL A 69 2.59 -1.20 -13.16
C VAL A 69 1.17 -1.26 -13.70
N ASP A 70 0.97 -0.74 -14.90
CA ASP A 70 -0.25 -0.96 -15.67
C ASP A 70 -0.27 -2.35 -16.31
N PHE A 71 -1.36 -3.08 -16.09
CA PHE A 71 -1.66 -4.35 -16.72
C PHE A 71 -3.14 -4.42 -17.08
N ARG A 72 -3.45 -4.64 -18.37
CA ARG A 72 -4.83 -4.73 -18.90
C ARG A 72 -5.74 -3.55 -18.49
N GLY A 73 -5.18 -2.35 -18.35
CA GLY A 73 -5.93 -1.14 -17.97
C GLY A 73 -6.08 -0.92 -16.47
N TYR A 74 -5.52 -1.80 -15.63
CA TYR A 74 -5.52 -1.66 -14.17
C TYR A 74 -4.09 -1.38 -13.67
N ARG A 75 -3.97 -0.62 -12.57
CA ARG A 75 -2.68 -0.42 -11.90
C ARG A 75 -2.55 -1.40 -10.74
N TYR A 76 -1.45 -2.11 -10.72
CA TYR A 76 -1.10 -3.03 -9.65
C TYR A 76 0.25 -2.65 -9.05
N PRO A 77 0.47 -2.93 -7.75
CA PRO A 77 1.79 -2.78 -7.16
C PRO A 77 2.81 -3.67 -7.88
N LEU A 78 4.00 -3.13 -8.19
CA LEU A 78 5.08 -3.85 -8.86
C LEU A 78 5.41 -5.18 -8.15
N GLU A 79 5.37 -5.18 -6.81
CA GLU A 79 5.64 -6.37 -6.01
C GLU A 79 4.57 -7.44 -6.18
N THR A 80 3.29 -7.05 -6.19
CA THR A 80 2.16 -7.96 -6.43
C THR A 80 2.26 -8.59 -7.83
N VAL A 81 2.58 -7.78 -8.84
CA VAL A 81 2.76 -8.27 -10.22
C VAL A 81 3.95 -9.23 -10.31
N LYS A 82 5.07 -8.93 -9.65
CA LYS A 82 6.24 -9.82 -9.60
C LYS A 82 5.94 -11.14 -8.88
N ALA A 83 5.18 -11.09 -7.79
CA ALA A 83 4.74 -12.29 -7.08
C ALA A 83 3.84 -13.16 -7.98
N ALA A 84 2.85 -12.55 -8.63
CA ALA A 84 1.94 -13.25 -9.54
C ALA A 84 2.67 -13.80 -10.78
N LEU A 85 3.64 -13.07 -11.34
CA LEU A 85 4.55 -13.55 -12.40
C LEU A 85 5.34 -14.78 -11.94
N GLY A 86 5.80 -14.79 -10.69
CA GLY A 86 6.46 -15.95 -10.09
C GLY A 86 5.55 -17.18 -9.98
N VAL A 87 4.27 -16.99 -9.62
CA VAL A 87 3.27 -18.07 -9.53
C VAL A 87 3.02 -18.73 -10.89
N ILE A 88 2.95 -17.94 -11.96
CA ILE A 88 2.78 -18.45 -13.33
C ILE A 88 4.09 -18.97 -13.97
N GLY A 89 5.18 -19.03 -13.21
CA GLY A 89 6.47 -19.55 -13.66
C GLY A 89 7.30 -18.58 -14.51
N VAL A 90 6.92 -17.30 -14.57
CA VAL A 90 7.63 -16.27 -15.32
C VAL A 90 8.74 -15.67 -14.46
N LYS A 91 10.00 -15.88 -14.89
CA LYS A 91 11.17 -15.38 -14.17
C LYS A 91 11.34 -13.88 -14.39
N VAL A 92 11.15 -13.12 -13.33
CA VAL A 92 11.46 -11.69 -13.28
C VAL A 92 12.62 -11.47 -12.31
N ALA A 93 13.55 -10.60 -12.67
CA ALA A 93 14.66 -10.26 -11.78
C ALA A 93 14.14 -9.60 -10.48
N HIS A 94 14.76 -9.94 -9.35
CA HIS A 94 14.43 -9.32 -8.06
C HIS A 94 14.57 -7.79 -8.09
N ASN A 95 15.56 -7.27 -8.84
CA ASN A 95 15.79 -5.84 -9.04
C ASN A 95 15.06 -5.26 -10.28
N ALA A 96 14.13 -5.99 -10.87
CA ALA A 96 13.32 -5.49 -11.99
C ALA A 96 12.41 -4.33 -11.53
N LYS A 97 12.52 -3.21 -12.25
CA LYS A 97 11.68 -2.01 -12.12
C LYS A 97 10.47 -2.10 -13.06
N GLU A 98 9.53 -1.16 -12.95
CA GLU A 98 8.32 -1.04 -13.78
C GLU A 98 8.56 -1.42 -15.24
N LYS A 99 9.48 -0.73 -15.93
CA LYS A 99 9.81 -0.96 -17.34
C LYS A 99 10.18 -2.41 -17.68
N ALA A 100 10.88 -3.10 -16.77
CA ALA A 100 11.27 -4.49 -16.97
C ALA A 100 10.09 -5.44 -16.73
N VAL A 101 9.22 -5.11 -15.76
CA VAL A 101 8.00 -5.87 -15.50
C VAL A 101 6.99 -5.66 -16.63
N SER A 102 6.75 -4.43 -17.09
CA SER A 102 5.92 -4.14 -18.28
C SER A 102 6.41 -4.88 -19.52
N ASN A 103 7.73 -4.96 -19.73
CA ASN A 103 8.28 -5.74 -20.83
C ASN A 103 8.01 -7.24 -20.66
N ALA A 104 8.15 -7.79 -19.45
CA ALA A 104 7.78 -9.17 -19.17
C ALA A 104 6.29 -9.42 -19.43
N LEU A 105 5.42 -8.51 -19.01
CA LEU A 105 3.97 -8.54 -19.25
C LEU A 105 3.63 -8.53 -20.75
N SER A 106 4.34 -7.72 -21.56
CA SER A 106 4.17 -7.69 -23.02
C SER A 106 4.69 -8.94 -23.73
N THR A 107 5.59 -9.71 -23.10
CA THR A 107 6.10 -10.98 -23.64
C THR A 107 5.31 -12.21 -23.20
N LEU A 108 4.31 -12.04 -22.31
CA LEU A 108 3.44 -13.13 -21.90
C LEU A 108 2.62 -13.63 -23.08
N THR A 109 2.43 -14.95 -23.16
CA THR A 109 1.41 -15.52 -24.04
C THR A 109 0.01 -15.22 -23.50
N ASP A 110 -1.02 -15.29 -24.35
CA ASP A 110 -2.41 -15.05 -23.93
C ASP A 110 -2.83 -15.94 -22.76
N GLU A 111 -2.40 -17.21 -22.74
CA GLU A 111 -2.65 -18.14 -21.64
C GLU A 111 -2.01 -17.65 -20.33
N GLN A 112 -0.74 -17.23 -20.37
CA GLN A 112 -0.03 -16.73 -19.20
C GLN A 112 -0.59 -15.39 -18.71
N ALA A 113 -0.97 -14.50 -19.63
CA ALA A 113 -1.58 -13.21 -19.30
C ALA A 113 -2.96 -13.40 -18.64
N GLN A 114 -3.71 -14.42 -19.04
CA GLN A 114 -4.98 -14.77 -18.42
C GLN A 114 -4.76 -15.34 -17.01
N THR A 115 -3.85 -16.30 -16.83
CA THR A 115 -3.53 -16.84 -15.50
C THR A 115 -2.98 -15.77 -14.57
N LEU A 116 -2.18 -14.82 -15.09
CA LEU A 116 -1.72 -13.67 -14.31
C LEU A 116 -2.88 -12.78 -13.86
N ALA A 117 -3.82 -12.49 -14.75
CA ALA A 117 -5.00 -11.68 -14.42
C ALA A 117 -5.86 -12.36 -13.34
N GLU A 118 -6.02 -13.68 -13.40
CA GLU A 118 -6.73 -14.45 -12.38
C GLU A 118 -5.98 -14.43 -11.04
N ALA A 119 -4.65 -14.65 -11.06
CA ALA A 119 -3.81 -14.58 -9.87
C ALA A 119 -3.84 -13.19 -9.23
N LEU A 120 -3.82 -12.12 -10.03
CA LEU A 120 -3.94 -10.74 -9.57
C LEU A 120 -5.35 -10.41 -9.03
N ASN A 121 -6.40 -11.01 -9.60
CA ASN A 121 -7.77 -10.84 -9.12
C ASN A 121 -8.01 -11.58 -7.80
N ASP A 122 -7.37 -12.74 -7.60
CA ASP A 122 -7.40 -13.50 -6.35
C ASP A 122 -6.63 -12.80 -5.22
N TRP A 123 -5.54 -12.09 -5.55
CA TRP A 123 -4.73 -11.32 -4.59
C TRP A 123 -5.41 -10.04 -4.07
N GLY A 124 -6.64 -9.76 -4.49
CA GLY A 124 -7.42 -8.58 -4.13
C GLY A 124 -7.47 -7.57 -5.27
N LYS A 125 -8.68 -7.34 -5.81
CA LYS A 125 -8.92 -6.25 -6.75
C LYS A 125 -8.42 -4.92 -6.17
N PRO A 126 -7.57 -4.14 -6.86
CA PRO A 126 -7.53 -2.71 -6.57
C PRO A 126 -8.93 -2.17 -6.88
N GLU A 127 -9.45 -1.34 -5.98
CA GLU A 127 -10.76 -0.67 -6.13
C GLU A 127 -10.97 -0.22 -7.57
N THR A 128 -11.98 -0.78 -8.21
CA THR A 128 -12.58 -0.20 -9.41
C THR A 128 -13.19 1.12 -8.97
N ASP A 129 -12.51 2.22 -9.27
CA ASP A 129 -13.13 3.54 -9.35
C ASP A 129 -14.28 3.42 -10.35
N ASN A 130 -15.49 3.30 -9.80
CA ASN A 130 -16.69 3.01 -10.52
C ASN A 130 -17.42 4.33 -10.77
N GLU A 131 -17.20 4.83 -11.98
CA GLU A 131 -18.05 5.71 -12.81
C GLU A 131 -18.11 7.21 -12.50
#